data_AF-A0A497G017-F1
#
_entry.id   AF-A0A497G017-F1
#
_cell.length_a   1.000
_cell.length_b   1.000
_cell.length_c   1.000
_cell.angle_alpha   90.00
_cell.angle_beta   90.00
_cell.angle_gamma   90.00
#
_symmetry.space_group_name_H-M   'P 1'
#
loop_
_entity.id
_entity.type
_entity.pdbx_description
1 polymer ?
#
loop_
_entity_poly.entity_id
_entity_poly.type
_entity_poly.pdbx_seq_one_letter_code
_entity_poly.pdbx_strand_id
1 'polypeptide(L)' 'MRKYERIWTRLKLCREATVEAKPEAHLRIFRAVRKEKMQDLAFKLQCSMGGNRYRLAWESVGDTVLFKLVPDLQTLNL' A
#
# COMPACT_ATOMS: atom_id res chain seq x y z
N MET A 1 12.61 8.97 10.88
CA MET A 1 11.64 8.85 9.76
C MET A 1 12.00 7.64 8.93
N ARG A 2 11.07 6.71 8.70
CA ARG A 2 11.36 5.51 7.88
C ARG A 2 11.28 5.88 6.41
N LYS A 3 12.21 5.37 5.58
CA LYS A 3 12.39 5.77 4.17
C LYS A 3 11.11 5.67 3.32
N TYR A 4 10.19 4.77 3.64
CA TYR A 4 8.99 4.47 2.84
C TYR A 4 7.68 4.91 3.50
N GLU A 5 7.75 5.57 4.66
CA GLU A 5 6.60 6.08 5.42
C GLU A 5 5.76 7.10 4.62
N ARG A 6 6.44 7.92 3.81
CA ARG A 6 5.78 8.91 2.94
C ARG A 6 4.90 8.24 1.87
N ILE A 7 5.35 7.11 1.31
CA ILE A 7 4.57 6.36 0.32
C ILE A 7 3.31 5.81 0.98
N TRP A 8 3.46 5.21 2.17
CA TRP A 8 2.32 4.68 2.90
C TRP A 8 1.31 5.77 3.28
N THR A 9 1.80 6.93 3.73
CA THR A 9 0.94 8.08 4.04
C THR A 9 0.17 8.54 2.81
N ARG A 10 0.84 8.64 1.66
CA ARG A 10 0.19 9.01 0.40
C ARG A 10 -0.85 7.99 -0.04
N LEU A 11 -0.58 6.70 0.13
CA LEU A 11 -1.55 5.63 -0.15
C LEU A 11 -2.80 5.75 0.72
N LYS A 12 -2.68 6.10 2.01
CA LYS A 12 -3.84 6.29 2.89
C LYS A 12 -4.74 7.45 2.43
N LEU A 13 -4.15 8.52 1.93
CA LEU A 13 -4.87 9.73 1.51
C LEU A 13 -5.43 9.62 0.08
N CYS A 14 -4.59 9.22 -0.88
CA CYS A 14 -4.89 9.29 -2.30
C CYS A 14 -5.22 7.93 -2.92
N ARG A 15 -5.09 6.84 -2.16
CA ARG A 15 -5.19 5.43 -2.64
C ARG A 15 -4.16 5.01 -3.67
N GLU A 16 -3.35 5.94 -4.18
CA GLU A 16 -2.28 5.67 -5.13
C GLU A 16 -0.99 6.41 -4.75
N ALA A 17 0.15 5.82 -5.09
CA ALA A 17 1.46 6.44 -4.95
C ALA A 17 2.45 5.89 -5.98
N THR A 18 3.33 6.75 -6.50
CA THR A 18 4.40 6.37 -7.43
C THR A 18 5.76 6.60 -6.79
N VAL A 19 6.74 5.78 -7.18
CA VAL A 19 8.13 5.90 -6.76
C VAL A 19 9.04 5.60 -7.93
N GLU A 20 9.96 6.51 -8.22
CA GLU A 20 11.05 6.26 -9.16
C GLU A 20 12.15 5.44 -8.47
N ALA A 21 12.52 4.33 -9.10
CA ALA A 21 13.60 3.47 -8.69
C ALA A 21 13.97 2.53 -9.83
N LYS A 22 15.24 2.08 -9.87
CA LYS A 22 15.65 1.00 -10.80
C LYS A 22 14.87 -0.30 -10.52
N PRO A 23 14.57 -1.13 -11.54
CA PRO A 23 13.82 -2.38 -11.42
C PRO A 23 14.30 -3.30 -10.30
N GLU A 24 15.62 -3.38 -10.10
CA GLU A 24 16.27 -4.18 -9.04
C GLU A 24 15.79 -3.82 -7.62
N ALA A 25 15.41 -2.56 -7.40
CA ALA A 25 14.95 -2.07 -6.11
C ALA A 25 13.44 -2.24 -5.91
N HIS A 26 12.66 -2.49 -6.95
CA HIS A 26 11.18 -2.46 -6.92
C HIS A 26 10.61 -3.42 -5.88
N LEU A 27 11.06 -4.68 -5.90
CA LEU A 27 10.58 -5.70 -4.97
C LEU A 27 10.90 -5.35 -3.51
N ARG A 28 12.08 -4.76 -3.27
CA ARG A 28 12.49 -4.29 -1.94
C ARG A 28 11.61 -3.15 -1.46
N ILE A 29 11.28 -2.20 -2.33
CA ILE A 29 10.38 -1.08 -2.02
C ILE A 29 8.98 -1.61 -1.71
N PHE A 30 8.44 -2.51 -2.54
CA PHE A 30 7.14 -3.14 -2.29
C PHE A 30 7.08 -3.84 -0.92
N ARG A 31 8.08 -4.66 -0.59
CA ARG A 31 8.14 -5.34 0.72
C ARG A 31 8.16 -4.34 1.88
N ALA A 32 8.88 -3.23 1.74
CA ALA A 32 8.93 -2.20 2.75
C ALA A 32 7.58 -1.48 2.93
N VAL A 33 6.92 -1.08 1.84
CA VAL A 33 5.58 -0.46 1.89
C VAL A 33 4.54 -1.42 2.47
N ARG A 34 4.59 -2.70 2.08
CA ARG A 34 3.75 -3.76 2.68
C ARG A 34 3.98 -3.87 4.18
N LYS A 35 5.22 -3.77 4.65
CA LYS A 35 5.55 -3.81 6.08
C LYS A 35 4.95 -2.62 6.83
N GLU A 36 5.03 -1.41 6.28
CA GLU A 36 4.37 -0.23 6.88
C GLU A 36 2.85 -0.45 7.01
N LYS A 37 2.18 -0.93 5.94
CA LYS A 37 0.75 -1.31 6.00
C LYS A 37 0.45 -2.35 7.08
N MET A 38 1.32 -3.35 7.23
CA MET A 38 1.12 -4.41 8.22
C MET A 38 1.36 -3.93 9.66
N GLN A 39 2.13 -2.87 9.87
CA GLN A 39 2.42 -2.33 11.19
C GLN A 39 1.47 -1.19 11.60
N ASP A 40 0.76 -0.58 10.66
CA ASP A 40 -0.23 0.47 10.92
C ASP A 40 -1.53 -0.11 11.51
N LEU A 41 -1.56 -0.28 12.84
CA LEU A 41 -2.73 -0.76 13.58
C LEU A 41 -3.92 0.21 13.50
N ALA A 42 -3.65 1.52 13.53
CA ALA A 42 -4.69 2.55 13.46
C ALA A 42 -5.46 2.46 12.14
N PHE A 43 -4.76 2.32 11.02
CA PHE A 43 -5.39 2.15 9.71
C PHE A 43 -6.20 0.85 9.63
N LYS A 44 -5.70 -0.26 10.19
CA LYS A 44 -6.45 -1.53 10.23
C LYS A 44 -7.75 -1.39 11.02
N LEU A 45 -7.70 -0.75 12.19
CA LEU A 45 -8.88 -0.55 13.03
C LEU A 45 -9.90 0.34 12.32
N GLN A 46 -9.46 1.45 11.73
CA GLN A 46 -10.32 2.35 10.95
C GLN A 46 -11.02 1.61 9.80
N CYS A 47 -10.28 0.79 9.06
CA CYS A 47 -10.84 -0.03 7.99
C CYS A 47 -11.88 -1.02 8.53
N SER A 48 -11.56 -1.74 9.61
CA SER A 48 -12.46 -2.71 10.24
C SER A 48 -13.75 -2.07 10.77
N MET A 49 -13.66 -0.92 11.42
CA MET A 49 -14.83 -0.19 11.92
C MET A 49 -15.72 0.32 10.78
N GLY A 50 -15.13 0.67 9.65
CA GLY A 50 -15.86 1.05 8.44
C GLY A 50 -16.32 -0.12 7.58
N GLY A 51 -16.17 -1.38 8.02
CA GLY A 51 -16.51 -2.57 7.23
C GLY A 51 -15.68 -2.74 5.94
N ASN A 52 -14.59 -1.98 5.79
CA ASN A 52 -13.76 -1.98 4.60
C ASN A 52 -12.49 -2.80 4.82
N ARG A 53 -12.05 -3.51 3.79
CA ARG A 53 -10.70 -4.11 3.75
C ARG A 53 -10.01 -3.64 2.49
N TYR A 54 -8.71 -3.38 2.59
CA TYR A 54 -7.90 -2.96 1.46
C TYR A 54 -6.67 -3.86 1.31
N ARG A 55 -6.41 -4.27 0.08
CA ARG A 55 -5.18 -4.94 -0.34
C ARG A 55 -4.24 -3.94 -1.02
N LEU A 56 -2.94 -4.18 -0.89
CA LEU A 56 -1.92 -3.39 -1.55
C LEU A 56 -1.59 -4.06 -2.89
N ALA A 57 -1.98 -3.42 -3.99
CA ALA A 57 -1.56 -3.77 -5.34
C ALA A 57 -0.33 -2.95 -5.73
N TRP A 58 0.48 -3.48 -6.64
CA TRP A 58 1.63 -2.77 -7.20
C TRP A 58 1.91 -3.21 -8.63
N GLU A 59 2.54 -2.32 -9.38
CA GLU A 59 2.93 -2.53 -10.78
C GLU A 59 4.29 -1.88 -11.02
N SER A 60 5.10 -2.49 -11.90
CA SER A 60 6.41 -1.99 -12.31
C SER A 60 6.33 -1.53 -13.76
N VAL A 61 6.73 -0.28 -14.02
CA VAL A 61 6.73 0.34 -15.35
C VAL A 61 8.07 1.05 -15.54
N GLY A 62 9.00 0.42 -16.26
CA GLY A 62 10.35 0.95 -16.44
C GLY A 62 11.05 1.21 -15.10
N ASP A 63 11.50 2.45 -14.88
CA ASP A 63 12.10 2.89 -13.62
C ASP A 63 11.08 3.41 -12.59
N THR A 64 9.79 3.05 -12.74
CA THR A 64 8.72 3.48 -11.83
C THR A 64 8.01 2.29 -11.21
N VAL A 65 7.68 2.42 -9.92
CA VAL A 65 6.76 1.53 -9.21
C VAL A 65 5.49 2.28 -8.87
N LEU A 66 4.35 1.75 -9.30
CA LEU A 66 3.03 2.24 -8.94
C LEU A 66 2.46 1.37 -7.83
N PHE A 67 1.95 1.99 -6.77
CA PHE A 67 1.25 1.33 -5.68
C PHE A 67 -0.21 1.78 -5.65
N LYS A 68 -1.12 0.85 -5.39
CA LYS A 68 -2.55 1.13 -5.21
C LYS A 68 -3.13 0.41 -4.00
N LEU A 69 -3.93 1.11 -3.20
CA LEU A 69 -4.81 0.50 -2.19
C LEU A 69 -6.17 0.24 -2.82
N VAL A 70 -6.45 -1.03 -3.09
CA VAL A 70 -7.71 -1.45 -3.72
C VAL A 70 -8.58 -2.19 -2.71
N PRO A 71 -9.92 -2.03 -2.76
CA PRO A 71 -10.83 -2.78 -1.91
C PRO A 71 -10.62 -4.29 -2.07
N ASP A 72 -10.71 -4.99 -0.95
CA ASP A 72 -10.66 -6.44 -0.90
C ASP A 72 -12.09 -6.98 -1.01
N LEU A 73 -12.50 -7.33 -2.23
CA LEU A 73 -13.88 -7.71 -2.56
C LEU A 73 -14.28 -9.12 -2.07
N GLN A 74 -13.45 -9.80 -1.26
CA GLN A 74 -13.73 -11.16 -0.77
C GLN A 74 -14.76 -11.23 0.39
N THR A 75 -15.36 -10.10 0.79
CA THR A 75 -16.37 -10.06 1.86
C THR A 75 -17.70 -9.49 1.37
N LEU A 76 -18.38 -10.25 0.51
CA LEU A 76 -19.82 -10.18 0.28
C LEU A 76 -20.35 -11.62 0.39
N ASN A 77 -20.27 -12.20 1.58
CA ASN A 77 -20.92 -13.46 1.96
C ASN A 77 -20.91 -13.56 3.49
N LEU A 78 -21.77 -12.76 4.13
CA LEU A 78 -22.30 -13.02 5.47
C LEU A 78 -23.75 -12.53 5.47
#